data_AF-A0A0T6W409-F1
#
_entry.id   AF-A0A0T6W409-F1
#
_cell.length_a   1.000
_cell.length_b   1.000
_cell.length_c   1.000
_cell.angle_alpha   90.00
_cell.angle_beta   90.00
_cell.angle_gamma   90.00
#
_symmetry.space_group_name_H-M   'P 1'
#
loop_
_entity.id
_entity.type
_entity.pdbx_description
1 polymer ?
#
loop_
_entity_poly.entity_id
_entity_poly.type
_entity_poly.pdbx_seq_one_letter_code
_entity_poly.pdbx_strand_id
1 'polypeptide(L)'
;MDIPAPIPAQPTRFLDRLRSFIRLRGLAYKTEQTYVFWIKRFIRFHGRKHPETMGSGEVEAFLSHLVLQANVSVATQRVALNALIFLYREFLGSPLEELQYEPARKPKKLPVVFSPDEARRVIACLEGEYKLIAMLLYGAGLRISEALRLRIKDINFGMQQLIVREGKGGKDRITLLPERLIEPLQKQIHSTLLQHQVDMGPRL
;
A
#
# COMPACT_ATOMS: atom_id res chain seq x y z
N MET A 1 10.04 0.47 -7.28
CA MET A 1 9.32 -0.01 -8.47
C MET A 1 8.20 -0.93 -8.01
N ASP A 2 6.96 -0.66 -8.44
CA ASP A 2 5.75 -1.47 -8.13
C ASP A 2 5.55 -2.65 -9.10
N ILE A 3 6.61 -3.05 -9.81
CA ILE A 3 6.56 -4.15 -10.78
C ILE A 3 6.84 -5.46 -10.05
N PRO A 4 5.93 -6.44 -10.09
CA PRO A 4 6.17 -7.75 -9.50
C PRO A 4 7.38 -8.43 -10.14
N ALA A 5 8.35 -8.84 -9.31
CA ALA A 5 9.50 -9.60 -9.80
C ALA A 5 9.04 -10.91 -10.47
N PRO A 6 9.62 -11.31 -11.62
CA PRO A 6 9.23 -12.54 -12.30
C PRO A 6 9.50 -13.76 -11.39
N ILE A 7 8.58 -14.72 -11.41
CA ILE A 7 8.69 -15.98 -10.68
C ILE A 7 8.86 -17.10 -11.71
N PRO A 8 9.78 -18.06 -11.52
CA PRO A 8 9.90 -19.23 -12.38
C PRO A 8 8.58 -20.02 -12.45
N ALA A 9 8.30 -20.66 -13.59
CA ALA A 9 7.09 -21.46 -13.78
C ALA A 9 6.95 -22.61 -12.75
N GLN A 10 8.08 -23.16 -12.30
CA GLN A 10 8.14 -24.15 -11.23
C GLN A 10 9.04 -23.63 -10.09
N PRO A 11 8.48 -22.91 -9.12
CA PRO A 11 9.26 -22.36 -8.03
C PRO A 11 9.69 -23.47 -7.04
N THR A 12 11.00 -23.73 -6.94
CA THR A 12 11.56 -24.68 -5.97
C THR A 12 11.92 -24.02 -4.64
N ARG A 13 12.29 -22.73 -4.67
CA ARG A 13 12.66 -21.97 -3.47
C ARG A 13 11.42 -21.60 -2.66
N PHE A 14 11.51 -21.75 -1.34
CA PHE A 14 10.44 -21.42 -0.38
C PHE A 14 9.80 -20.04 -0.62
N LEU A 15 10.62 -18.99 -0.74
CA LEU A 15 10.10 -17.62 -0.93
C LEU A 15 9.43 -17.43 -2.29
N ASP A 16 9.85 -18.16 -3.32
CA ASP A 16 9.25 -18.06 -4.66
C ASP A 16 7.92 -18.82 -4.70
N ARG A 17 7.82 -19.96 -4.00
CA ARG A 17 6.54 -20.65 -3.75
C ARG A 17 5.57 -19.75 -2.99
N LEU A 18 6.02 -19.09 -1.93
CA LEU A 18 5.21 -18.16 -1.15
C LEU A 18 4.71 -16.98 -1.99
N ARG A 19 5.59 -16.35 -2.79
CA ARG A 19 5.18 -15.27 -3.70
C ARG A 19 4.17 -15.74 -4.72
N SER A 20 4.41 -16.91 -5.33
CA SER A 20 3.48 -17.51 -6.30
C SER A 20 2.11 -17.73 -5.65
N PHE A 21 2.08 -18.30 -4.45
CA PHE A 21 0.85 -18.52 -3.68
C PHE A 21 0.10 -17.21 -3.36
N ILE A 22 0.80 -16.16 -2.95
CA ILE A 22 0.19 -14.84 -2.68
C ILE A 22 -0.44 -14.26 -3.96
N ARG A 23 0.26 -14.36 -5.08
CA ARG A 23 -0.22 -13.85 -6.38
C ARG A 23 -1.41 -14.64 -6.91
N LEU A 24 -1.39 -15.97 -6.80
CA LEU A 24 -2.50 -16.84 -7.23
C LEU A 24 -3.79 -16.54 -6.46
N ARG A 25 -3.68 -16.06 -5.22
CA ARG A 25 -4.84 -15.60 -4.41
C ARG A 25 -5.29 -14.17 -4.72
N GLY A 26 -4.70 -13.49 -5.72
CA GLY A 26 -5.08 -12.13 -6.12
C GLY A 26 -4.78 -11.07 -5.06
N LEU A 27 -3.87 -11.32 -4.11
CA LEU A 27 -3.51 -10.34 -3.11
C LEU A 27 -2.67 -9.22 -3.73
N ALA A 28 -2.83 -7.99 -3.22
CA ALA A 28 -2.10 -6.82 -3.70
C ALA A 28 -0.58 -7.03 -3.57
N TYR A 29 0.19 -6.52 -4.53
CA TYR A 29 1.66 -6.65 -4.53
C TYR A 29 2.31 -6.04 -3.28
N LYS A 30 1.75 -4.96 -2.73
CA LYS A 30 2.19 -4.40 -1.44
C LYS A 30 2.04 -5.37 -0.27
N THR A 31 1.00 -6.21 -0.29
CA THR A 31 0.81 -7.29 0.70
C THR A 31 1.89 -8.35 0.53
N GLU A 32 2.21 -8.76 -0.71
CA GLU A 32 3.34 -9.67 -1.00
C GLU A 32 4.65 -9.12 -0.42
N GLN A 33 4.99 -7.87 -0.75
CA GLN A 33 6.21 -7.24 -0.26
C GLN A 33 6.27 -7.22 1.28
N THR A 34 5.17 -6.83 1.91
CA THR A 34 5.07 -6.74 3.38
C THR A 34 5.21 -8.12 4.03
N TYR A 35 4.48 -9.12 3.53
CA TYR A 35 4.50 -10.46 4.12
C TYR A 35 5.85 -11.14 3.90
N VAL A 36 6.39 -11.08 2.68
CA VAL A 36 7.72 -11.62 2.38
C VAL A 36 8.79 -10.94 3.23
N PHE A 37 8.70 -9.63 3.45
CA PHE A 37 9.63 -8.91 4.33
C PHE A 37 9.62 -9.47 5.76
N TRP A 38 8.44 -9.59 6.38
CA TRP A 38 8.33 -10.07 7.75
C TRP A 38 8.71 -11.54 7.90
N ILE A 39 8.31 -12.38 6.95
CA ILE A 39 8.66 -13.81 6.94
C ILE A 39 10.17 -14.00 6.78
N LYS A 40 10.82 -13.23 5.88
CA LYS A 40 12.30 -13.24 5.77
C LYS A 40 12.98 -12.80 7.07
N ARG A 41 12.44 -11.79 7.74
CA ARG A 41 13.00 -11.29 9.01
C ARG A 41 12.85 -12.32 10.13
N PHE A 42 11.70 -12.99 10.21
CA PHE A 42 11.44 -14.10 11.13
C PHE A 42 12.43 -15.26 10.91
N ILE A 43 12.57 -15.73 9.66
CA ILE A 43 13.51 -16.79 9.29
C ILE A 43 14.95 -16.41 9.68
N ARG A 44 15.36 -15.16 9.43
CA ARG A 44 16.71 -14.68 9.77
C ARG A 44 16.94 -14.61 11.27
N PHE A 45 15.93 -14.19 12.05
CA PHE A 45 16.01 -14.13 13.51
C PHE A 45 16.28 -15.52 14.10
N HIS A 46 15.65 -16.56 13.55
CA HIS A 46 15.86 -17.95 13.94
C HIS A 46 17.00 -18.66 13.21
N GLY A 47 18.03 -17.92 12.78
CA GLY A 47 19.24 -18.51 12.19
C GLY A 47 19.03 -19.24 10.86
N ARG A 48 18.01 -18.83 10.07
CA ARG A 48 17.61 -19.47 8.79
C ARG A 48 17.02 -20.87 8.93
N LYS A 49 16.46 -21.22 10.10
CA LYS A 49 15.60 -22.40 10.26
C LYS A 49 14.39 -22.33 9.32
N HIS A 50 13.96 -23.50 8.82
CA HIS A 50 12.81 -23.59 7.94
C HIS A 50 11.52 -23.35 8.73
N PRO A 51 10.56 -22.54 8.25
CA PRO A 51 9.31 -22.27 8.99
C PRO A 51 8.46 -23.50 9.32
N GLU A 52 8.57 -24.58 8.54
CA GLU A 52 7.87 -25.84 8.84
C GLU A 52 8.40 -26.54 10.11
N THR A 53 9.63 -26.24 10.54
CA THR A 53 10.21 -26.80 11.77
C THR A 53 10.09 -25.84 12.96
N MET A 54 9.24 -24.83 12.85
CA MET A 54 9.01 -23.79 13.86
C MET A 54 7.51 -23.64 14.10
N GLY A 55 7.11 -23.14 15.26
CA GLY A 55 5.70 -22.97 15.63
C GLY A 55 5.44 -21.75 16.50
N SER A 56 4.44 -21.86 17.38
CA SER A 56 3.97 -20.74 18.22
C SER A 56 5.08 -20.15 19.10
N GLY A 57 5.94 -20.99 19.69
CA GLY A 57 7.05 -20.54 20.52
C GLY A 57 8.06 -19.66 19.77
N GLU A 58 8.44 -20.03 18.56
CA GLU A 58 9.32 -19.21 17.72
C GLU A 58 8.67 -17.89 17.29
N VAL A 59 7.37 -17.92 17.00
CA VAL A 59 6.60 -16.73 16.64
C VAL A 59 6.55 -15.76 17.82
N GLU A 60 6.24 -16.24 19.02
CA GLU A 60 6.21 -15.44 20.25
C GLU A 60 7.58 -14.86 20.60
N ALA A 61 8.65 -15.65 20.49
CA ALA A 61 10.02 -15.19 20.70
C ALA A 61 10.39 -14.05 19.74
N PHE A 62 10.02 -14.19 18.46
CA PHE A 62 10.25 -13.14 17.47
C PHE A 62 9.44 -11.88 17.74
N LEU A 63 8.15 -12.01 18.05
CA LEU A 63 7.28 -10.86 18.35
C LEU A 63 7.73 -10.13 19.62
N SER A 64 8.24 -10.86 20.62
CA SER A 64 8.83 -10.31 21.84
C SER A 64 10.11 -9.54 21.54
N HIS A 65 11.00 -10.11 20.72
CA HIS A 65 12.21 -9.42 20.25
C HIS A 65 11.88 -8.10 19.53
N LEU A 66 10.82 -8.07 18.71
CA LEU A 66 10.42 -6.86 18.01
C LEU A 66 10.04 -5.72 18.97
N VAL A 67 9.43 -6.03 20.12
CA VAL A 67 9.05 -5.03 21.12
C VAL A 67 10.24 -4.65 21.99
N LEU A 68 10.91 -5.64 22.56
CA LEU A 68 11.91 -5.43 23.60
C LEU A 68 13.23 -4.88 23.07
N GLN A 69 13.65 -5.32 21.88
CA GLN A 69 14.96 -4.96 21.32
C GLN A 69 14.85 -4.02 20.11
N ALA A 70 13.87 -4.25 19.23
CA ALA A 70 13.70 -3.41 18.04
C ALA A 70 12.75 -2.21 18.23
N ASN A 71 12.13 -2.07 19.41
CA ASN A 71 11.22 -0.98 19.81
C ASN A 71 10.17 -0.63 18.74
N VAL A 72 9.58 -1.64 18.09
CA VAL A 72 8.61 -1.40 17.02
C VAL A 72 7.28 -0.90 17.58
N SER A 73 6.52 -0.18 16.76
CA SER A 73 5.15 0.19 17.12
C SER A 73 4.23 -1.04 17.19
N VAL A 74 3.16 -0.95 17.99
CA VAL A 74 2.12 -2.00 18.09
C VAL A 74 1.50 -2.31 16.72
N ALA A 75 1.30 -1.29 15.89
CA ALA A 75 0.79 -1.45 14.54
C ALA A 75 1.78 -2.26 13.68
N THR A 76 3.07 -1.96 13.78
CA THR A 76 4.14 -2.68 13.08
C THR A 76 4.21 -4.15 13.53
N GLN A 77 4.15 -4.40 14.85
CA GLN A 77 4.12 -5.75 15.41
C GLN A 77 2.90 -6.53 14.92
N ARG A 78 1.73 -5.89 14.84
CA ARG A 78 0.50 -6.50 14.32
C ARG A 78 0.62 -6.88 12.85
N VAL A 79 1.28 -6.06 12.03
CA VAL A 79 1.56 -6.39 10.62
C VAL A 79 2.48 -7.61 10.53
N ALA A 80 3.51 -7.70 11.39
CA ALA A 80 4.37 -8.87 11.46
C ALA A 80 3.59 -10.13 11.86
N LEU A 81 2.77 -10.04 12.92
CA LEU A 81 1.91 -11.14 13.38
C LEU A 81 0.97 -11.61 12.25
N ASN A 82 0.29 -10.69 11.56
CA ASN A 82 -0.59 -11.04 10.45
C ASN A 82 0.14 -11.78 9.31
N ALA A 83 1.37 -11.39 9.00
CA ALA A 83 2.19 -12.09 8.01
C ALA A 83 2.55 -13.51 8.45
N LEU A 84 2.83 -13.72 9.74
CA LEU A 84 3.15 -15.04 10.30
C LEU A 84 1.90 -15.93 10.41
N ILE A 85 0.76 -15.39 10.85
CA ILE A 85 -0.51 -16.11 10.82
C ILE A 85 -0.85 -16.53 9.39
N PHE A 86 -0.69 -15.63 8.41
CA PHE A 86 -0.88 -15.98 7.00
C PHE A 86 0.05 -17.10 6.55
N LEU A 87 1.34 -17.03 6.92
CA LEU A 87 2.31 -18.07 6.59
C LEU A 87 1.86 -19.44 7.09
N TYR A 88 1.54 -19.55 8.38
CA TYR A 88 1.22 -20.83 9.02
C TYR A 88 -0.16 -21.35 8.61
N ARG A 89 -1.18 -20.49 8.65
CA ARG A 89 -2.56 -20.88 8.37
C ARG A 89 -2.82 -21.12 6.88
N GLU A 90 -2.38 -20.19 6.02
CA GLU A 90 -2.76 -20.21 4.61
C GLU A 90 -1.73 -20.93 3.74
N PHE A 91 -0.43 -20.71 3.97
CA PHE A 91 0.62 -21.22 3.09
C PHE A 91 1.15 -22.60 3.52
N LEU A 92 1.44 -22.80 4.80
CA LEU A 92 1.95 -24.07 5.33
C LEU A 92 0.82 -25.08 5.66
N GLY A 93 -0.39 -24.59 5.91
CA GLY A 93 -1.52 -25.43 6.31
C GLY A 93 -1.42 -25.99 7.73
N SER A 94 -0.47 -25.50 8.53
CA SER A 94 -0.24 -25.85 9.93
C SER A 94 -0.51 -24.63 10.80
N PRO A 95 -1.78 -24.35 11.18
CA PRO A 95 -2.12 -23.17 11.96
C PRO A 95 -1.40 -23.20 13.32
N LEU A 96 -1.01 -22.01 13.78
CA LEU A 96 -0.37 -21.84 15.10
C LEU A 96 -1.37 -22.20 16.20
N GLU A 97 -0.93 -23.04 17.14
CA GLU A 97 -1.64 -23.33 18.38
C GLU A 97 -1.62 -22.09 19.29
N GLU A 98 -2.52 -22.03 20.29
CA GLU A 98 -2.81 -20.88 21.16
C GLU A 98 -1.61 -19.95 21.38
N LEU A 99 -1.58 -18.84 20.63
CA LEU A 99 -0.57 -17.81 20.81
C LEU A 99 -0.87 -17.07 22.11
N GLN A 100 0.00 -17.20 23.11
CA GLN A 100 -0.03 -16.42 24.34
C GLN A 100 0.55 -15.03 24.05
N TYR A 101 -0.18 -14.28 23.22
CA TYR A 101 0.25 -12.97 22.74
C TYR A 101 -0.66 -11.87 23.27
N GLU A 102 -0.11 -11.04 24.15
CA GLU A 102 -0.74 -9.78 24.56
C GLU A 102 -0.13 -8.60 23.81
N PRO A 103 -0.84 -7.98 22.85
CA PRO A 103 -0.36 -6.76 22.22
C PRO A 103 -0.30 -5.63 23.25
N ALA A 104 0.83 -4.93 23.31
CA ALA A 104 0.95 -3.72 24.10
C ALA A 104 -0.15 -2.72 23.69
N ARG A 105 -1.02 -2.32 24.62
CA ARG A 105 -2.10 -1.36 24.34
C ARG A 105 -1.55 0.06 24.43
N LYS A 106 -1.13 0.63 23.30
CA LYS A 106 -0.92 2.09 23.24
C LYS A 106 -2.29 2.78 23.08
N PRO A 107 -2.59 3.85 23.84
CA PRO A 107 -3.83 4.60 23.68
C PRO A 107 -3.92 5.11 22.24
N LYS A 108 -5.07 4.89 21.58
CA LYS A 108 -5.33 5.44 20.25
C LYS A 108 -5.35 6.95 20.37
N LYS A 109 -4.35 7.63 19.82
CA LYS A 109 -4.38 9.09 19.67
C LYS A 109 -5.52 9.44 18.72
N LEU A 110 -6.32 10.45 19.08
CA LEU A 110 -7.30 11.01 18.16
C LEU A 110 -6.56 11.54 16.91
N PRO A 111 -7.08 11.28 15.70
CA PRO A 111 -6.50 11.85 14.50
C PRO A 111 -6.58 13.37 14.58
N VAL A 112 -5.43 14.03 14.50
CA VAL A 112 -5.36 15.49 14.37
C VAL A 112 -5.67 15.81 12.91
N VAL A 113 -6.74 16.58 12.68
CA VAL A 113 -7.17 17.01 11.36
C VAL A 113 -6.91 18.51 11.19
N PHE A 114 -6.61 18.92 9.96
CA PHE A 114 -6.55 20.34 9.64
C PHE A 114 -7.94 20.97 9.65
N SER A 115 -8.00 22.20 10.17
CA SER A 115 -9.09 23.12 9.85
C SER A 115 -9.06 23.49 8.35
N PRO A 116 -10.19 23.96 7.79
CA PRO A 116 -10.23 24.42 6.39
C PRO A 116 -9.20 25.50 6.07
N ASP A 117 -8.91 26.41 7.02
CA ASP A 117 -7.92 27.47 6.84
C ASP A 117 -6.48 26.93 6.84
N GLU A 118 -6.16 26.00 7.74
CA GLU A 118 -4.84 25.33 7.76
C GLU A 118 -4.58 24.57 6.47
N ALA A 119 -5.56 23.79 6.01
CA ALA A 119 -5.45 23.05 4.76
C ALA A 119 -5.21 24.00 3.57
N ARG A 120 -5.95 25.12 3.51
CA ARG A 120 -5.74 26.15 2.49
C ARG A 120 -4.35 26.78 2.53
N ARG A 121 -3.83 27.10 3.73
CA ARG A 121 -2.47 27.64 3.87
C ARG A 121 -1.40 26.67 3.41
N VAL A 122 -1.51 25.39 3.79
CA VAL A 122 -0.58 24.34 3.36
C VAL A 122 -0.62 24.17 1.83
N ILE A 123 -1.81 24.08 1.24
CA ILE A 123 -1.97 23.95 -0.22
C ILE A 123 -1.42 25.18 -0.95
N ALA A 124 -1.55 26.38 -0.37
CA ALA A 124 -1.04 27.61 -0.97
C ALA A 124 0.50 27.62 -1.08
N CYS A 125 1.20 26.97 -0.17
CA CYS A 125 2.66 26.83 -0.19
C CYS A 125 3.19 25.77 -1.17
N LEU A 126 2.30 24.98 -1.81
CA LEU A 126 2.68 23.98 -2.80
C LEU A 126 2.65 24.57 -4.20
N GLU A 127 3.46 24.01 -5.09
CA GLU A 127 3.60 24.44 -6.49
C GLU A 127 3.46 23.26 -7.46
N GLY A 128 3.18 23.58 -8.73
CA GLY A 128 3.11 22.62 -9.84
C GLY A 128 2.20 21.41 -9.58
N GLU A 129 2.68 20.23 -9.93
CA GLU A 129 1.95 18.96 -9.80
C GLU A 129 1.63 18.62 -8.34
N TYR A 130 2.51 18.97 -7.40
CA TYR A 130 2.27 18.71 -5.97
C TYR A 130 1.06 19.50 -5.44
N LYS A 131 0.91 20.74 -5.90
CA LYS A 131 -0.27 21.56 -5.58
C LYS A 131 -1.54 20.94 -6.14
N LEU A 132 -1.51 20.52 -7.40
CA LEU A 132 -2.66 19.87 -8.06
C LEU A 132 -3.06 18.59 -7.34
N ILE A 133 -2.08 17.74 -7.00
CA ILE A 133 -2.29 16.51 -6.23
C ILE A 133 -2.93 16.87 -4.88
N ALA A 134 -2.36 17.80 -4.11
CA ALA A 134 -2.91 18.18 -2.82
C ALA A 134 -4.36 18.72 -2.91
N MET A 135 -4.66 19.50 -3.96
CA MET A 135 -6.02 19.96 -4.23
C MET A 135 -6.98 18.81 -4.55
N LEU A 136 -6.55 17.79 -5.31
CA LEU A 136 -7.35 16.58 -5.59
C LEU A 136 -7.60 15.76 -4.32
N LEU A 137 -6.59 15.61 -3.46
CA LEU A 137 -6.74 14.90 -2.18
C LEU A 137 -7.76 15.61 -1.28
N TYR A 138 -7.60 16.93 -1.12
CA TYR A 138 -8.44 17.73 -0.22
C TYR A 138 -9.85 17.96 -0.77
N GLY A 139 -9.95 18.41 -2.03
CA GLY A 139 -11.21 18.85 -2.63
C GLY A 139 -12.08 17.70 -3.18
N ALA A 140 -11.46 16.64 -3.70
CA ALA A 140 -12.18 15.49 -4.26
C ALA A 140 -12.12 14.24 -3.35
N GLY A 141 -11.47 14.34 -2.17
CA GLY A 141 -11.39 13.24 -1.20
C GLY A 141 -10.63 12.02 -1.72
N LEU A 142 -9.69 12.23 -2.66
CA LEU A 142 -8.88 11.14 -3.19
C LEU A 142 -7.83 10.70 -2.17
N ARG A 143 -7.56 9.39 -2.12
CA ARG A 143 -6.33 8.88 -1.51
C ARG A 143 -5.16 9.20 -2.44
N ILE A 144 -3.95 9.33 -1.90
CA ILE A 144 -2.74 9.60 -2.70
C ILE A 144 -2.57 8.60 -3.86
N SER A 145 -2.79 7.31 -3.62
CA SER A 145 -2.71 6.27 -4.65
C SER A 145 -3.83 6.32 -5.69
N GLU A 146 -4.95 6.96 -5.37
CA GLU A 146 -6.06 7.18 -6.31
C GLU A 146 -5.74 8.39 -7.19
N ALA A 147 -5.25 9.48 -6.60
CA ALA A 147 -4.82 10.67 -7.33
C ALA A 147 -3.67 10.37 -8.34
N LEU A 148 -2.67 9.59 -7.92
CA LEU A 148 -1.54 9.22 -8.76
C LEU A 148 -1.89 8.22 -9.88
N ARG A 149 -3.06 7.56 -9.81
CA ARG A 149 -3.52 6.59 -10.83
C ARG A 149 -4.69 7.12 -11.66
N LEU A 150 -5.09 8.38 -11.45
CA LEU A 150 -6.19 9.01 -12.16
C LEU A 150 -5.89 9.06 -13.65
N ARG A 151 -6.85 8.65 -14.49
CA ARG A 151 -6.71 8.71 -15.95
C ARG A 151 -7.60 9.80 -16.51
N ILE A 152 -7.24 10.32 -17.69
CA ILE A 152 -8.02 11.38 -18.37
C ILE A 152 -9.49 10.96 -18.54
N LYS A 153 -9.75 9.70 -18.91
CA LYS A 153 -11.10 9.14 -19.08
C LYS A 153 -11.94 9.05 -17.80
N ASP A 154 -11.31 9.15 -16.64
CA ASP A 154 -11.98 9.09 -15.35
C ASP A 154 -12.46 10.49 -14.90
N ILE A 155 -12.19 11.54 -15.69
CA ILE A 155 -12.57 12.93 -15.41
C ILE A 155 -13.76 13.32 -16.29
N ASN A 156 -14.88 13.66 -15.67
CA ASN A 156 -16.05 14.20 -16.35
C ASN A 156 -16.25 15.68 -15.98
N PHE A 157 -15.75 16.56 -16.84
CA PHE A 157 -15.89 18.01 -16.65
C PHE A 157 -17.33 18.50 -16.78
N GLY A 158 -18.14 17.89 -17.68
CA GLY A 158 -19.53 18.30 -17.90
C GLY A 158 -20.43 18.01 -16.70
N MET A 159 -20.17 16.91 -15.99
CA MET A 159 -20.92 16.54 -14.78
C MET A 159 -20.20 16.93 -13.48
N GLN A 160 -19.02 17.56 -13.56
CA GLN A 160 -18.16 17.86 -12.41
C GLN A 160 -17.94 16.66 -11.48
N GLN A 161 -17.54 15.54 -12.08
CA GLN A 161 -17.36 14.26 -11.39
C GLN A 161 -16.02 13.60 -11.75
N LEU A 162 -15.48 12.85 -10.78
CA LEU A 162 -14.33 11.97 -10.95
C LEU A 162 -14.75 10.52 -10.65
N ILE A 163 -14.32 9.60 -11.51
CA ILE A 163 -14.49 8.15 -11.31
C ILE A 163 -13.23 7.59 -10.66
N VAL A 164 -13.32 7.19 -9.39
CA VAL A 164 -12.23 6.53 -8.70
C VAL A 164 -12.31 5.03 -8.98
N ARG A 165 -11.41 4.55 -9.84
CA ARG A 165 -11.27 3.13 -10.17
C ARG A 165 -10.55 2.35 -9.08
N GLU A 166 -10.97 1.10 -8.84
CA GLU A 166 -10.30 0.18 -7.93
C GLU A 166 -10.05 0.80 -6.53
N GLY A 167 -11.09 1.41 -5.97
CA GLY A 167 -11.08 1.91 -4.61
C GLY A 167 -10.88 0.78 -3.59
N LYS A 168 -11.00 1.10 -2.30
CA LYS A 168 -10.87 0.10 -1.23
C LYS A 168 -11.81 -1.10 -1.49
N GLY A 169 -11.24 -2.30 -1.56
CA GLY A 169 -11.98 -3.53 -1.86
C GLY A 169 -12.25 -3.77 -3.36
N GLY A 170 -11.57 -3.07 -4.25
CA GLY A 170 -11.72 -3.22 -5.70
C GLY A 170 -13.00 -2.59 -6.26
N LYS A 171 -13.67 -1.72 -5.48
CA LYS A 171 -14.92 -1.07 -5.89
C LYS A 171 -14.67 0.30 -6.49
N ASP A 172 -15.32 0.56 -7.61
CA ASP A 172 -15.37 1.87 -8.23
C ASP A 172 -16.31 2.78 -7.43
N ARG A 173 -16.00 4.08 -7.37
CA ARG A 173 -16.90 5.11 -6.81
C ARG A 173 -16.80 6.41 -7.57
N ILE A 174 -17.87 7.19 -7.56
CA ILE A 174 -17.88 8.55 -8.08
C ILE A 174 -17.59 9.51 -6.92
N THR A 175 -16.79 10.54 -7.18
CA THR A 175 -16.57 11.67 -6.28
C THR A 175 -16.75 13.00 -7.03
N LEU A 176 -16.87 14.07 -6.26
CA LEU A 176 -17.01 15.45 -6.74
C LEU A 176 -15.71 15.92 -7.42
N LEU A 177 -15.83 16.68 -8.51
CA LEU A 177 -14.76 17.50 -9.07
C LEU A 177 -15.03 18.98 -8.74
N PRO A 178 -14.33 19.57 -7.75
CA PRO A 178 -14.46 20.99 -7.46
C PRO A 178 -14.11 21.86 -8.67
N GLU A 179 -14.87 22.94 -8.89
CA GLU A 179 -14.68 23.84 -10.04
C GLU A 179 -13.26 24.42 -10.12
N ARG A 180 -12.66 24.73 -8.96
CA ARG A 180 -11.28 25.21 -8.84
C ARG A 180 -10.21 24.23 -9.37
N LEU A 181 -10.57 22.96 -9.56
CA LEU A 181 -9.68 21.94 -10.12
C LEU A 181 -9.81 21.79 -11.64
N ILE A 182 -10.84 22.39 -12.27
CA ILE A 182 -11.09 22.22 -13.71
C ILE A 182 -9.93 22.79 -14.53
N GLU A 183 -9.61 24.07 -14.36
CA GLU A 183 -8.56 24.73 -15.13
C GLU A 183 -7.17 24.09 -14.87
N PRO A 184 -6.74 23.81 -13.62
CA PRO A 184 -5.50 23.09 -13.36
C PRO A 184 -5.43 21.70 -14.01
N LEU A 185 -6.53 20.94 -14.01
CA LEU A 185 -6.57 19.62 -14.66
C LEU A 185 -6.49 19.74 -16.18
N GLN A 186 -7.17 20.72 -16.78
CA GLN A 186 -7.07 20.97 -18.23
C GLN A 186 -5.63 21.30 -18.63
N LYS A 187 -4.92 22.13 -17.85
CA LYS A 187 -3.49 22.42 -18.07
C LYS A 187 -2.63 21.16 -17.96
N GLN A 188 -2.86 20.32 -16.95
CA GLN A 188 -2.13 19.05 -16.80
C GLN A 188 -2.39 18.09 -17.97
N ILE A 189 -3.65 17.98 -18.42
CA ILE A 189 -4.02 17.16 -19.58
C ILE A 189 -3.28 17.65 -20.83
N HIS A 190 -3.27 18.96 -21.07
CA HIS A 190 -2.56 19.54 -22.21
C HIS A 190 -1.05 19.24 -22.15
N SER A 191 -0.42 19.43 -20.98
CA SER A 191 1.00 19.11 -20.78
C SER A 191 1.30 17.63 -21.04
N THR A 192 0.42 16.73 -20.60
CA THR A 192 0.57 15.28 -20.79
C THR A 192 0.44 14.89 -22.27
N LEU A 193 -0.48 15.54 -23.01
CA LEU A 193 -0.64 15.32 -24.44
C LEU A 193 0.58 15.80 -25.24
N LEU A 194 1.14 16.96 -24.88
CA LEU A 194 2.38 17.46 -25.49
C LEU A 194 3.54 16.51 -25.24
N GLN A 195 3.71 16.04 -24.00
CA GLN A 195 4.75 15.06 -23.68
C GLN A 195 4.57 13.77 -24.50
N HIS A 196 3.34 13.27 -24.62
CA HIS A 196 3.05 12.09 -25.43
C HIS A 196 3.40 12.27 -26.90
N GLN A 197 3.14 13.45 -27.48
CA GLN A 197 3.51 13.76 -28.85
C GLN A 197 5.03 13.77 -29.05
N VAL A 198 5.78 14.33 -28.09
CA VAL A 198 7.25 14.30 -28.09
C VAL A 198 7.76 12.87 -28.01
N ASP A 199 7.20 12.04 -27.13
CA ASP A 199 7.62 10.65 -26.93
C ASP A 199 7.33 9.76 -28.15
N MET A 200 6.26 10.07 -28.90
CA MET A 200 5.86 9.39 -30.14
C MET A 200 6.59 9.92 -31.38
N GLY A 201 7.32 11.03 -31.27
CA GLY A 201 8.15 11.57 -32.34
C GLY A 201 9.33 10.63 -32.68
N PRO A 202 9.90 10.73 -33.90
CA PRO A 202 11.07 9.94 -34.26
C PRO A 202 12.22 10.24 -33.29
N ARG A 203 12.75 9.20 -32.64
CA ARG A 203 14.00 9.31 -31.89
C ARG A 203 15.10 9.57 -32.92
N LEU A 204 15.71 10.74 -32.88
CA LEU A 204 16.91 11.08 -33.66
C LEU A 204 18.04 10.09 -33.39
#